data_AF-A0A397EWI5-F1
#
_entry.id   AF-A0A397EWI5-F1
#
_cell.length_a   1.000
_cell.length_b   1.000
_cell.length_c   1.000
_cell.angle_alpha   90.00
_cell.angle_beta   90.00
_cell.angle_gamma   90.00
#
_symmetry.space_group_name_H-M   'P 1'
#
loop_
_entity.id
_entity.type
_entity.pdbx_description
1 polymer ?
#
loop_
_entity_poly.entity_id
_entity_poly.type
_entity_poly.pdbx_seq_one_letter_code
_entity_poly.pdbx_strand_id
1 'polypeptide(L)'
;MSGKGDAAAKKAKSSKRNSLKGGNRKFVTSAEELEARNVVEEVRQEKRRVRRDDGESDDEDDDEEDADGVVFDRIVEEKEDEIEEKKVSKPKGVAGIIQVQNPNFASTKAIKAKDIDPNAEAQPLTRREREAIEKEAKAANYMKRHLAGQTDEAKRDIRRLEEVKKRREDAALRKKQEEEAAAELAKKAAKVSVKGGDDEALDARAIKALKPNALKDHLKERGLSIQGQKNDLI
;
A
#
# COMPACT_ATOMS: atom_id res chain seq x y z
N MET A 1 20.43 -66.34 27.84
CA MET A 1 21.46 -66.50 26.80
C MET A 1 20.93 -65.96 25.48
N SER A 2 21.80 -65.28 24.74
CA SER A 2 21.69 -64.81 23.34
C SER A 2 20.48 -63.96 22.93
N GLY A 3 20.74 -62.67 22.74
CA GLY A 3 19.84 -61.70 22.13
C GLY A 3 19.60 -61.95 20.64
N LYS A 4 18.41 -61.52 20.19
CA LYS A 4 18.09 -61.26 18.79
C LYS A 4 18.18 -59.76 18.58
N GLY A 5 19.26 -59.34 17.92
CA GLY A 5 19.39 -57.98 17.40
C GLY A 5 18.70 -57.91 16.04
N ASP A 6 17.56 -57.23 15.97
CA ASP A 6 17.00 -56.76 14.72
C ASP A 6 17.39 -55.29 14.51
N ALA A 7 18.10 -55.06 13.42
CA ALA A 7 18.68 -53.79 13.02
C ALA A 7 17.58 -52.78 12.64
N ALA A 8 17.20 -51.90 13.56
CA ALA A 8 16.41 -50.72 13.25
C ALA A 8 17.36 -49.54 12.92
N ALA A 9 17.78 -49.45 11.67
CA ALA A 9 18.46 -48.29 11.12
C ALA A 9 17.57 -47.04 11.25
N LYS A 10 17.77 -46.25 12.32
CA LYS A 10 17.16 -44.91 12.44
C LYS A 10 17.86 -43.96 11.48
N LYS A 11 17.37 -43.95 10.24
CA LYS A 11 17.64 -42.90 9.24
C LYS A 11 17.09 -41.58 9.82
N ALA A 12 17.98 -40.69 10.24
CA ALA A 12 17.63 -39.33 10.62
C ALA A 12 16.87 -38.67 9.46
N LYS A 13 15.57 -38.45 9.63
CA LYS A 13 14.78 -37.67 8.68
C LYS A 13 15.16 -36.20 8.89
N SER A 14 16.03 -35.68 8.04
CA SER A 14 16.16 -34.24 7.86
C SER A 14 14.83 -33.70 7.30
N SER A 15 13.98 -33.17 8.18
CA SER A 15 12.75 -32.47 7.82
C SER A 15 12.98 -30.97 7.64
N LYS A 16 14.21 -30.55 7.28
CA LYS A 16 14.52 -29.18 6.88
C LYS A 16 14.29 -29.05 5.37
N ARG A 17 13.04 -29.19 4.95
CA ARG A 17 12.62 -28.92 3.57
C ARG A 17 11.37 -28.05 3.58
N ASN A 18 11.59 -26.81 3.15
CA ASN A 18 10.64 -25.86 2.59
C ASN A 18 9.50 -25.38 3.49
N SER A 19 9.81 -24.42 4.36
CA SER A 19 8.83 -23.40 4.77
C SER A 19 9.24 -22.01 4.27
N LEU A 20 9.45 -21.86 2.96
CA LEU A 20 9.39 -20.55 2.28
C LEU A 20 7.92 -20.12 2.09
N LYS A 21 7.08 -20.30 3.12
CA LYS A 21 5.74 -19.73 3.11
C LYS A 21 5.88 -18.38 3.79
N GLY A 22 6.11 -17.35 2.98
CA GLY A 22 6.20 -15.98 3.45
C GLY A 22 5.06 -15.70 4.43
N GLY A 23 5.41 -15.14 5.58
CA GLY A 23 4.47 -14.93 6.69
C GLY A 23 3.21 -14.19 6.26
N ASN A 24 2.16 -14.29 7.09
CA ASN A 24 0.89 -13.62 6.85
C ASN A 24 1.12 -12.11 6.59
N ARG A 25 0.57 -11.60 5.47
CA ARG A 25 0.70 -10.18 5.13
C ARG A 25 -0.13 -9.37 6.13
N LYS A 26 0.53 -8.65 7.03
CA LYS A 26 -0.10 -7.66 7.91
C LYS A 26 -0.38 -6.39 7.07
N PHE A 27 -1.67 -6.08 6.84
CA PHE A 27 -2.10 -4.87 6.15
C PHE A 27 -2.21 -3.73 7.16
N VAL A 28 -1.72 -2.54 6.80
CA VAL A 28 -1.77 -1.35 7.65
C VAL A 28 -3.14 -0.68 7.49
N THR A 29 -3.79 -0.34 8.61
CA THR A 29 -5.17 0.14 8.65
C THR A 29 -5.29 1.65 8.93
N SER A 30 -4.22 2.29 9.42
CA SER A 30 -4.17 3.74 9.67
C SER A 30 -2.79 4.34 9.36
N ALA A 31 -2.74 5.66 9.17
CA ALA A 31 -1.47 6.38 8.90
C ALA A 31 -0.52 6.32 10.12
N GLU A 32 -1.07 6.42 11.33
CA GLU A 32 -0.31 6.30 12.58
C GLU A 32 0.31 4.91 12.73
N GLU A 33 -0.40 3.85 12.33
CA GLU A 33 0.12 2.47 12.32
C GLU A 33 1.25 2.30 11.28
N LEU A 34 1.21 3.02 10.15
CA LEU A 34 2.29 3.01 9.16
C LEU A 34 3.56 3.67 9.72
N GLU A 35 3.41 4.83 10.36
CA GLU A 35 4.53 5.57 10.95
C GLU A 35 5.18 4.78 12.08
N ALA A 36 4.37 4.20 12.98
CA ALA A 36 4.87 3.34 14.04
C ALA A 36 5.66 2.13 13.48
N ARG A 37 5.14 1.49 12.43
CA ARG A 37 5.85 0.38 11.76
C ARG A 37 7.17 0.84 11.15
N ASN A 38 7.19 2.00 10.50
CA ASN A 38 8.40 2.54 9.87
C ASN A 38 9.48 2.83 10.91
N VAL A 39 9.11 3.43 12.05
CA VAL A 39 10.04 3.69 13.16
C VAL A 39 10.65 2.39 13.69
N VAL A 40 9.83 1.35 13.90
CA VAL A 40 10.30 0.04 14.34
C VAL A 40 11.25 -0.60 13.32
N GLU A 41 10.94 -0.51 12.03
CA GLU A 41 11.82 -1.01 10.97
C GLU A 41 13.14 -0.20 10.87
N GLU A 42 13.11 1.12 11.08
CA GLU A 42 14.30 1.97 11.11
C GLU A 42 15.23 1.62 12.28
N VAL A 43 14.69 1.47 13.48
CA VAL A 43 15.46 1.02 14.65
C VAL A 43 16.08 -0.36 14.40
N ARG A 44 15.33 -1.29 13.80
CA ARG A 44 15.85 -2.62 13.44
C ARG A 44 16.96 -2.54 12.40
N GLN A 45 16.84 -1.65 11.42
CA GLN A 45 17.88 -1.42 10.41
C GLN A 45 19.12 -0.79 11.03
N GLU A 46 18.96 0.17 11.93
CA GLU A 46 20.06 0.84 12.62
C GLU A 46 20.82 -0.14 13.52
N LYS A 47 20.12 -0.95 14.33
CA LYS A 47 20.73 -2.06 15.09
C LYS A 47 21.52 -3.01 14.19
N ARG A 48 20.97 -3.35 13.01
CA ARG A 48 21.68 -4.20 12.02
C ARG A 48 22.90 -3.51 11.41
N ARG A 49 22.87 -2.18 11.23
CA ARG A 49 24.01 -1.41 10.72
C ARG A 49 25.12 -1.33 11.77
N VAL A 50 24.76 -1.10 13.03
CA VAL A 50 25.70 -1.07 14.15
C VAL A 50 26.40 -2.42 14.30
N ARG A 51 25.67 -3.56 14.29
CA ARG A 51 26.29 -4.90 14.32
C ARG A 51 27.27 -5.14 13.16
N ARG A 52 26.99 -4.58 11.97
CA ARG A 52 27.91 -4.69 10.81
C ARG A 52 29.15 -3.81 10.92
N ASP A 53 29.03 -2.65 11.58
CA ASP A 53 30.12 -1.70 11.76
C ASP A 53 31.05 -2.14 12.90
N ASP A 54 30.50 -2.76 13.95
CA ASP A 54 31.24 -3.21 15.14
C ASP A 54 31.95 -4.58 14.97
N GLY A 55 31.63 -5.33 13.90
CA GLY A 55 32.35 -6.56 13.55
C GLY A 55 32.09 -7.76 14.49
N GLU A 56 31.19 -7.62 15.47
CA GLU A 56 30.74 -8.71 16.33
C GLU A 56 29.80 -9.63 15.56
N SER A 57 30.39 -10.65 14.94
CA SER A 57 29.70 -11.77 14.29
C SER A 57 29.32 -12.81 15.35
N ASP A 58 28.36 -12.49 16.21
CA ASP A 58 27.65 -13.51 16.97
C ASP A 58 26.28 -13.74 16.31
N ASP A 59 26.16 -14.94 15.74
CA ASP A 59 24.99 -15.43 15.00
C ASP A 59 23.99 -16.02 16.01
N GLU A 60 23.67 -15.23 17.06
CA GLU A 60 22.52 -15.53 17.90
C GLU A 60 21.27 -15.09 17.14
N ASP A 61 20.64 -16.09 16.51
CA ASP A 61 19.29 -16.03 15.95
C ASP A 61 18.37 -15.37 17.00
N ASP A 62 18.09 -14.09 16.78
CA ASP A 62 17.12 -13.29 17.49
C ASP A 62 15.71 -13.75 17.08
N ASP A 63 15.38 -14.98 17.48
CA ASP A 63 14.03 -15.52 17.62
C ASP A 63 13.38 -14.92 18.88
N GLU A 64 13.41 -13.59 19.03
CA GLU A 64 12.39 -12.90 19.81
C GLU A 64 11.12 -12.89 18.97
N GLU A 65 10.43 -14.03 19.07
CA GLU A 65 9.06 -14.26 18.63
C GLU A 65 8.21 -13.03 18.93
N ASP A 66 7.36 -12.69 17.95
CA ASP A 66 6.20 -11.82 18.05
C ASP A 66 5.47 -11.97 19.42
N ALA A 67 5.93 -11.28 20.47
CA ALA A 67 5.21 -11.15 21.73
C ALA A 67 4.24 -9.98 21.57
N ASP A 68 3.03 -10.33 21.15
CA ASP A 68 1.85 -9.46 21.12
C ASP A 68 1.78 -8.54 22.36
N GLY A 69 1.84 -7.22 22.13
CA GLY A 69 0.97 -6.28 22.86
C GLY A 69 1.55 -5.28 23.87
N VAL A 70 2.87 -5.10 24.05
CA VAL A 70 3.39 -4.17 25.10
C VAL A 70 4.60 -3.29 24.71
N VAL A 71 4.91 -3.18 23.42
CA VAL A 71 6.13 -2.49 22.93
C VAL A 71 6.10 -0.96 23.08
N PHE A 72 4.94 -0.35 23.32
CA PHE A 72 4.81 1.12 23.34
C PHE A 72 5.50 1.79 24.54
N ASP A 73 5.62 1.11 25.67
CA ASP A 73 6.14 1.71 26.93
C ASP A 73 7.66 1.50 27.10
N ARG A 74 8.21 0.42 26.53
CA ARG A 74 9.62 0.03 26.75
C ARG A 74 10.62 0.81 25.89
N ILE A 75 10.20 1.32 24.73
CA ILE A 75 11.09 2.02 23.77
C ILE A 75 11.46 3.43 24.25
N VAL A 76 10.66 4.05 25.12
CA VAL A 76 10.94 5.40 25.65
C VAL A 76 12.00 5.36 26.76
N GLU A 77 12.09 4.25 27.50
CA GLU A 77 12.97 4.13 28.68
C GLU A 77 14.43 3.77 28.33
N GLU A 78 14.70 3.12 27.20
CA GLU A 78 16.07 2.75 26.77
C GLU A 78 16.84 3.88 26.05
N LYS A 79 16.29 5.09 25.95
CA LYS A 79 16.95 6.25 25.31
C LYS A 79 17.72 7.15 26.26
N GLU A 80 17.74 6.85 27.55
CA GLU A 80 18.57 7.56 28.52
C GLU A 80 19.79 6.70 28.92
N ASP A 81 20.98 7.26 28.65
CA ASP A 81 22.30 6.92 29.18
C ASP A 81 23.07 5.73 28.59
N GLU A 82 23.87 6.02 27.54
CA GLU A 82 25.25 5.52 27.48
C GLU A 82 26.16 6.43 26.62
N ILE A 83 26.63 7.54 27.21
CA ILE A 83 27.77 8.28 26.66
C ILE A 83 29.04 7.54 27.09
N GLU A 84 29.51 6.61 26.27
CA GLU A 84 30.82 5.99 26.44
C GLU A 84 31.92 7.06 26.34
N GLU A 85 32.43 7.48 27.49
CA GLU A 85 33.67 8.24 27.56
C GLU A 85 34.82 7.36 27.07
N LYS A 86 35.17 7.47 25.78
CA LYS A 86 36.42 6.96 25.22
C LYS A 86 37.60 7.53 26.02
N LYS A 87 38.09 6.73 26.98
CA LYS A 87 39.27 7.06 27.79
C LYS A 87 40.47 7.27 26.87
N VAL A 88 40.87 8.53 26.71
CA VAL A 88 42.06 8.93 25.96
C VAL A 88 43.28 8.26 26.61
N SER A 89 43.95 7.39 25.86
CA SER A 89 45.12 6.67 26.37
C SER A 89 46.25 7.67 26.65
N LYS A 90 46.81 7.62 27.87
CA LYS A 90 47.96 8.46 28.23
C LYS A 90 49.17 8.02 27.39
N PRO A 91 49.94 8.96 26.79
CA PRO A 91 51.10 8.59 25.99
C PRO A 91 52.13 7.86 26.85
N LYS A 92 52.58 6.70 26.38
CA LYS A 92 53.58 5.87 27.07
C LYS A 92 55.00 6.31 26.66
N GLY A 93 55.91 6.40 27.63
CA GLY A 93 57.35 6.64 27.39
C GLY A 93 57.73 8.09 27.06
N VAL A 94 58.81 8.25 26.27
CA VAL A 94 59.44 9.56 25.94
C VAL A 94 58.55 10.43 25.03
N ALA A 95 57.50 9.86 24.44
CA ALA A 95 56.55 10.59 23.59
C ALA A 95 55.82 11.75 24.31
N GLY A 96 55.70 11.70 25.64
CA GLY A 96 55.15 12.81 26.43
C GLY A 96 56.13 13.97 26.69
N ILE A 97 57.43 13.76 26.45
CA ILE A 97 58.49 14.74 26.69
C ILE A 97 58.79 15.57 25.43
N ILE A 98 58.51 15.01 24.25
CA ILE A 98 58.72 15.69 22.97
C ILE A 98 57.60 16.73 22.77
N GLN A 99 57.93 18.01 22.91
CA GLN A 99 57.02 19.11 22.58
C GLN A 99 56.80 19.16 21.06
N VAL A 100 55.64 18.66 20.61
CA VAL A 100 55.21 18.77 19.21
C VAL A 100 54.73 20.20 18.96
N GLN A 101 55.61 21.07 18.47
CA GLN A 101 55.25 22.42 17.99
C GLN A 101 54.66 22.36 16.57
N ASN A 102 53.60 21.56 16.37
CA ASN A 102 52.87 21.57 15.12
C ASN A 102 51.75 22.61 15.22
N PRO A 103 51.81 23.72 14.47
CA PRO A 103 50.76 24.75 14.49
C PRO A 103 49.39 24.22 14.05
N ASN A 104 49.35 23.11 13.29
CA ASN A 104 48.11 22.43 12.91
C ASN A 104 47.60 21.43 13.97
N PHE A 105 48.30 21.27 15.10
CA PHE A 105 47.88 20.42 16.22
C PHE A 105 46.93 21.16 17.19
N ALA A 106 46.46 22.36 16.82
CA ALA A 106 45.48 23.07 17.60
C ALA A 106 44.21 22.22 17.74
N SER A 107 43.96 21.71 18.95
CA SER A 107 42.70 21.06 19.30
C SER A 107 41.56 22.03 19.02
N THR A 108 40.59 21.63 18.21
CA THR A 108 39.35 22.40 18.00
C THR A 108 38.63 22.52 19.33
N LYS A 109 38.82 23.65 20.02
CA LYS A 109 38.08 23.95 21.25
C LYS A 109 36.64 24.25 20.87
N ALA A 110 35.68 23.59 21.52
CA ALA A 110 34.27 23.91 21.35
C ALA A 110 34.00 25.37 21.76
N ILE A 111 33.47 26.17 20.83
CA ILE A 111 33.06 27.55 21.10
C ILE A 111 31.79 27.50 21.95
N LYS A 112 31.77 28.23 23.06
CA LYS A 112 30.59 28.28 23.95
C LYS A 112 29.56 29.23 23.35
N ALA A 113 28.28 28.92 23.51
CA ALA A 113 27.18 29.73 22.96
C ALA A 113 27.19 31.21 23.42
N LYS A 114 27.82 31.52 24.56
CA LYS A 114 27.95 32.89 25.09
C LYS A 114 28.96 33.76 24.33
N ASP A 115 29.86 33.15 23.56
CA ASP A 115 30.93 33.82 22.82
C ASP A 115 30.57 34.02 21.33
N ILE A 116 29.36 33.64 20.93
CA ILE A 116 28.86 33.80 19.55
C ILE A 116 28.17 35.15 19.44
N ASP A 117 28.81 36.10 18.76
CA ASP A 117 28.23 37.42 18.44
C ASP A 117 27.25 37.29 17.27
N PRO A 118 25.95 37.57 17.44
CA PRO A 118 24.95 37.47 16.37
C PRO A 118 25.11 38.54 15.28
N ASN A 119 25.95 39.55 15.49
CA ASN A 119 26.18 40.65 14.54
C ASN A 119 27.54 40.56 13.82
N ALA A 120 28.32 39.49 14.08
CA ALA A 120 29.54 39.22 13.33
C ALA A 120 29.20 38.74 11.92
N GLU A 121 29.95 39.21 10.92
CA GLU A 121 29.80 38.78 9.53
C GLU A 121 29.90 37.24 9.45
N ALA A 122 28.90 36.62 8.83
CA ALA A 122 28.86 35.18 8.66
C ALA A 122 30.13 34.73 7.92
N GLN A 123 30.86 33.79 8.52
CA GLN A 123 32.06 33.23 7.92
C GLN A 123 31.73 32.74 6.49
N PRO A 124 32.58 33.04 5.49
CA PRO A 124 32.34 32.58 4.14
C PRO A 124 32.32 31.05 4.13
N LEU A 125 31.18 30.49 3.69
CA LEU A 125 30.96 29.04 3.64
C LEU A 125 32.16 28.33 3.04
N THR A 126 32.59 27.25 3.70
CA THR A 126 33.68 26.42 3.20
C THR A 126 33.31 25.86 1.84
N ARG A 127 34.30 25.56 0.99
CA ARG A 127 34.05 24.98 -0.35
C ARG A 127 33.14 23.75 -0.26
N ARG A 128 33.34 22.93 0.77
CA ARG A 128 32.56 21.73 1.04
C ARG A 128 31.10 22.05 1.39
N GLU A 129 30.86 23.08 2.19
CA GLU A 129 29.51 23.55 2.52
C GLU A 129 28.78 24.12 1.31
N ARG A 130 29.46 24.88 0.46
CA ARG A 130 28.86 25.40 -0.79
C ARG A 130 28.43 24.26 -1.72
N GLU A 131 29.31 23.29 -1.94
CA GLU A 131 28.99 22.13 -2.77
C GLU A 131 27.85 21.27 -2.16
N ALA A 132 27.77 21.17 -0.82
CA ALA A 132 26.67 20.50 -0.14
C ALA A 132 25.33 21.22 -0.32
N ILE A 133 25.28 22.54 -0.13
CA ILE A 133 24.08 23.36 -0.32
C ILE A 133 23.62 23.32 -1.78
N GLU A 134 24.56 23.39 -2.74
CA GLU A 134 24.21 23.27 -4.15
C GLU A 134 23.66 21.88 -4.50
N LYS A 135 24.21 20.82 -3.92
CA LYS A 135 23.71 19.45 -4.12
C LYS A 135 22.29 19.31 -3.57
N GLU A 136 22.04 19.85 -2.39
CA GLU A 136 20.71 19.87 -1.78
C GLU A 136 19.73 20.70 -2.61
N ALA A 137 20.13 21.90 -3.04
CA ALA A 137 19.31 22.75 -3.90
C ALA A 137 18.98 22.08 -5.24
N LYS A 138 19.93 21.35 -5.85
CA LYS A 138 19.69 20.58 -7.09
C LYS A 138 18.71 19.44 -6.85
N ALA A 139 18.85 18.71 -5.75
CA ALA A 139 17.92 17.63 -5.38
C ALA A 139 16.51 18.19 -5.13
N ALA A 140 16.38 19.28 -4.36
CA ALA A 140 15.10 19.94 -4.10
C ALA A 140 14.45 20.46 -5.40
N ASN A 141 15.24 21.06 -6.30
CA ASN A 141 14.74 21.51 -7.60
C ASN A 141 14.27 20.35 -8.49
N TYR A 142 15.02 19.24 -8.51
CA TYR A 142 14.59 18.04 -9.23
C TYR A 142 13.27 17.50 -8.66
N MET A 143 13.16 17.36 -7.33
CA MET A 143 11.92 16.92 -6.68
C MET A 143 10.75 17.86 -6.99
N LYS A 144 10.97 19.18 -6.93
CA LYS A 144 9.95 20.17 -7.31
C LYS A 144 9.50 20.00 -8.76
N ARG A 145 10.43 19.78 -9.69
CA ARG A 145 10.10 19.54 -11.11
C ARG A 145 9.41 18.20 -11.34
N HIS A 146 9.76 17.18 -10.56
CA HIS A 146 9.12 15.87 -10.63
C HIS A 146 7.67 15.94 -10.15
N LEU A 147 7.43 16.56 -9.00
CA LEU A 147 6.10 16.83 -8.47
C LEU A 147 5.26 17.70 -9.42
N ALA A 148 5.88 18.68 -10.07
CA ALA A 148 5.23 19.49 -11.10
C ALA A 148 4.96 18.74 -12.42
N GLY A 149 5.35 17.47 -12.55
CA GLY A 149 5.13 16.69 -13.77
C GLY A 149 6.06 17.03 -14.93
N GLN A 150 7.14 17.79 -14.68
CA GLN A 150 8.02 18.29 -15.74
C GLN A 150 9.16 17.35 -16.10
N THR A 151 9.57 16.47 -15.18
CA THR A 151 10.57 15.43 -15.47
C THR A 151 9.99 14.39 -16.41
N ASP A 152 10.83 13.77 -17.24
CA ASP A 152 10.36 12.81 -18.25
C ASP A 152 9.69 11.57 -17.62
N GLU A 153 10.13 11.18 -16.42
CA GLU A 153 9.49 10.13 -15.61
C GLU A 153 8.06 10.51 -15.24
N ALA A 154 7.86 11.65 -14.57
CA ALA A 154 6.53 12.14 -14.21
C ALA A 154 5.63 12.37 -15.43
N LYS A 155 6.17 12.83 -16.56
CA LYS A 155 5.40 12.94 -17.83
C LYS A 155 4.93 11.57 -18.34
N ARG A 156 5.77 10.54 -18.27
CA ARG A 156 5.39 9.17 -18.66
C ARG A 156 4.29 8.63 -17.75
N ASP A 157 4.39 8.89 -16.45
CA ASP A 157 3.38 8.46 -15.48
C ASP A 157 2.06 9.20 -15.70
N ILE A 158 2.09 10.52 -15.92
CA ILE A 158 0.90 11.30 -16.31
C ILE A 158 0.28 10.71 -17.58
N ARG A 159 1.07 10.46 -18.62
CA ARG A 159 0.57 9.86 -19.88
C ARG A 159 -0.08 8.50 -19.64
N ARG A 160 0.52 7.64 -18.81
CA ARG A 160 -0.04 6.34 -18.44
C ARG A 160 -1.37 6.50 -17.71
N LEU A 161 -1.46 7.45 -16.77
CA LEU A 161 -2.70 7.76 -16.05
C LEU A 161 -3.78 8.31 -16.99
N GLU A 162 -3.42 9.17 -17.94
CA GLU A 162 -4.33 9.68 -18.97
C GLU A 162 -4.88 8.56 -19.86
N GLU A 163 -4.04 7.61 -20.28
CA GLU A 163 -4.50 6.45 -21.05
C GLU A 163 -5.50 5.60 -20.27
N VAL A 164 -5.26 5.39 -18.97
CA VAL A 164 -6.21 4.67 -18.10
C VAL A 164 -7.52 5.46 -17.95
N LYS A 165 -7.45 6.78 -17.78
CA LYS A 165 -8.66 7.64 -17.73
C LYS A 165 -9.45 7.55 -19.03
N LYS A 166 -8.80 7.70 -20.19
CA LYS A 166 -9.43 7.54 -21.50
C LYS A 166 -10.09 6.18 -21.66
N ARG A 167 -9.40 5.09 -21.32
CA ARG A 167 -9.97 3.74 -21.39
C ARG A 167 -11.20 3.58 -20.49
N ARG A 168 -11.22 4.21 -19.30
CA ARG A 168 -12.37 4.19 -18.41
C ARG A 168 -13.53 5.01 -18.95
N GLU A 169 -13.25 6.20 -19.48
CA GLU A 169 -14.23 7.07 -20.11
C GLU A 169 -14.84 6.42 -21.36
N ASP A 170 -14.02 5.83 -22.22
CA ASP A 170 -14.47 5.07 -23.41
C ASP A 170 -15.33 3.87 -23.01
N ALA A 171 -14.94 3.12 -21.98
CA ALA A 171 -15.74 2.00 -21.48
C ALA A 171 -17.08 2.47 -20.87
N ALA A 172 -17.08 3.58 -20.14
CA ALA A 172 -18.30 4.17 -19.60
C ALA A 172 -19.21 4.69 -20.72
N LEU A 173 -18.65 5.32 -21.75
CA LEU A 173 -19.38 5.78 -22.91
C LEU A 173 -19.97 4.61 -23.70
N ARG A 174 -19.20 3.55 -23.92
CA ARG A 174 -19.69 2.31 -24.58
C ARG A 174 -20.85 1.69 -23.81
N LYS A 175 -20.74 1.57 -22.48
CA LYS A 175 -21.85 1.07 -21.64
C LYS A 175 -23.10 1.94 -21.75
N LYS A 176 -22.96 3.27 -21.70
CA LYS A 176 -24.10 4.18 -21.87
C LYS A 176 -24.75 4.04 -23.24
N GLN A 177 -23.96 3.93 -24.31
CA GLN A 177 -24.49 3.72 -25.67
C GLN A 177 -25.20 2.36 -25.80
N GLU A 178 -24.66 1.30 -25.21
CA GLU A 178 -25.29 -0.02 -25.19
C GLU A 178 -26.60 -0.01 -24.39
N GLU A 179 -26.64 0.67 -23.23
CA GLU A 179 -27.84 0.85 -22.43
C GLU A 179 -28.90 1.68 -23.15
N GLU A 180 -28.52 2.77 -23.81
CA GLU A 180 -29.44 3.59 -24.61
C GLU A 180 -29.98 2.82 -25.81
N ALA A 181 -29.13 2.08 -26.53
CA ALA A 181 -29.55 1.23 -27.64
C ALA A 181 -30.46 0.09 -27.17
N ALA A 182 -30.14 -0.55 -26.04
CA ALA A 182 -31.00 -1.57 -25.43
C ALA A 182 -32.34 -0.98 -24.97
N ALA A 183 -32.35 0.22 -24.39
CA ALA A 183 -33.56 0.93 -24.01
C ALA A 183 -34.41 1.33 -25.23
N GLU A 184 -33.80 1.75 -26.34
CA GLU A 184 -34.51 1.99 -27.59
C GLU A 184 -35.08 0.72 -28.20
N LEU A 185 -34.32 -0.38 -28.21
CA LEU A 185 -34.78 -1.68 -28.69
C LEU A 185 -35.92 -2.20 -27.79
N ALA A 186 -35.82 -2.04 -26.47
CA ALA A 186 -36.89 -2.38 -25.54
C ALA A 186 -38.13 -1.50 -25.75
N LYS A 187 -37.97 -0.20 -25.99
CA LYS A 187 -39.10 0.70 -26.34
C LYS A 187 -39.72 0.33 -27.70
N LYS A 188 -38.92 -0.04 -28.70
CA LYS A 188 -39.40 -0.51 -30.01
C LYS A 188 -40.11 -1.85 -29.88
N ALA A 189 -39.55 -2.79 -29.12
CA ALA A 189 -40.17 -4.08 -28.82
C ALA A 189 -41.49 -3.90 -28.03
N ALA A 190 -41.50 -3.05 -27.01
CA ALA A 190 -42.71 -2.70 -26.25
C ALA A 190 -43.77 -2.02 -27.14
N LYS A 191 -43.36 -1.14 -28.07
CA LYS A 191 -44.31 -0.52 -29.02
C LYS A 191 -44.84 -1.51 -30.04
N VAL A 192 -44.04 -2.49 -30.48
CA VAL A 192 -44.48 -3.57 -31.37
C VAL A 192 -45.39 -4.56 -30.62
N SER A 193 -45.09 -4.88 -29.36
CA SER A 193 -45.96 -5.73 -28.52
C SER A 193 -47.26 -5.02 -28.13
N VAL A 194 -47.24 -3.71 -27.89
CA VAL A 194 -48.46 -2.90 -27.67
C VAL A 194 -49.31 -2.84 -28.93
N LYS A 195 -48.71 -2.80 -30.14
CA LYS A 195 -49.48 -2.82 -31.40
C LYS A 195 -49.95 -4.22 -31.83
N GLY A 196 -49.46 -5.28 -31.20
CA GLY A 196 -49.86 -6.68 -31.43
C GLY A 196 -50.49 -7.34 -30.20
N GLY A 197 -50.87 -6.54 -29.21
CA GLY A 197 -51.25 -6.99 -27.89
C GLY A 197 -52.07 -5.94 -27.15
N ASP A 198 -53.17 -5.49 -27.75
CA ASP A 198 -54.31 -4.91 -27.02
C ASP A 198 -55.01 -6.00 -26.15
N ASP A 199 -54.22 -6.86 -25.51
CA ASP A 199 -54.62 -7.78 -24.47
C ASP A 199 -54.15 -7.19 -23.14
N GLU A 200 -54.68 -6.00 -22.78
CA GLU A 200 -54.73 -5.64 -21.37
C GLU A 200 -55.43 -6.81 -20.66
N ALA A 201 -54.73 -7.46 -19.74
CA ALA A 201 -55.29 -8.54 -18.94
C ALA A 201 -56.47 -7.97 -18.15
N LEU A 202 -57.67 -8.14 -18.71
CA LEU A 202 -58.91 -7.70 -18.07
C LEU A 202 -59.03 -8.42 -16.74
N ASP A 203 -59.25 -7.66 -15.68
CA ASP A 203 -59.42 -8.20 -14.34
C ASP A 203 -60.62 -9.17 -14.31
N ALA A 204 -60.57 -10.24 -13.51
CA ALA A 204 -61.57 -11.33 -13.58
C ALA A 204 -63.03 -10.84 -13.41
N ARG A 205 -63.21 -9.74 -12.67
CA ARG A 205 -64.50 -9.08 -12.47
C ARG A 205 -65.00 -8.36 -13.72
N ALA A 206 -64.10 -7.78 -14.51
CA ALA A 206 -64.40 -7.14 -15.78
C ALA A 206 -64.78 -8.16 -16.86
N ILE A 207 -64.05 -9.28 -16.96
CA ILE A 207 -64.36 -10.38 -17.89
C ILE A 207 -65.80 -10.90 -17.64
N LYS A 208 -66.17 -11.10 -16.38
CA LYS A 208 -67.52 -11.56 -16.01
C LYS A 208 -68.62 -10.53 -16.31
N ALA A 209 -68.29 -9.24 -16.28
CA ALA A 209 -69.20 -8.15 -16.62
C ALA A 209 -69.42 -7.97 -18.13
N LEU A 210 -68.51 -8.47 -18.98
CA LEU A 210 -68.65 -8.38 -20.42
C LEU A 210 -69.86 -9.15 -20.96
N LYS A 211 -70.38 -8.66 -22.09
CA LYS A 211 -71.44 -9.34 -22.84
C LYS A 211 -70.84 -10.55 -23.57
N PRO A 212 -71.62 -11.63 -23.78
CA PRO A 212 -71.11 -12.84 -24.43
C PRO A 212 -70.58 -12.60 -25.85
N ASN A 213 -71.10 -11.61 -26.58
CA ASN A 213 -70.59 -11.24 -27.90
C ASN A 213 -69.18 -10.65 -27.82
N ALA A 214 -68.94 -9.75 -26.87
CA ALA A 214 -67.62 -9.15 -26.64
C ALA A 214 -66.59 -10.22 -26.21
N LEU A 215 -66.98 -11.16 -25.35
CA LEU A 215 -66.13 -12.30 -25.00
C LEU A 215 -65.78 -13.16 -26.21
N LYS A 216 -66.76 -13.46 -27.09
CA LYS A 216 -66.50 -14.22 -28.32
C LYS A 216 -65.56 -13.49 -29.27
N ASP A 217 -65.65 -12.16 -29.37
CA ASP A 217 -64.80 -11.40 -30.27
C ASP A 217 -63.36 -11.34 -29.76
N HIS A 218 -63.15 -11.15 -28.45
CA HIS A 218 -61.82 -11.30 -27.83
C HIS A 218 -61.26 -12.73 -27.96
N LEU A 219 -62.10 -13.76 -27.83
CA LEU A 219 -61.68 -15.15 -28.03
C LEU A 219 -61.33 -15.43 -29.51
N LYS A 220 -62.04 -14.86 -30.49
CA LYS A 220 -61.69 -14.97 -31.91
C LYS A 220 -60.35 -14.30 -32.23
N GLU A 221 -60.12 -13.10 -31.69
CA GLU A 221 -58.86 -12.37 -31.85
C GLU A 221 -57.67 -13.18 -31.30
N ARG A 222 -57.90 -13.93 -30.22
CA ARG A 222 -56.92 -14.86 -29.62
C ARG A 222 -56.89 -16.26 -30.25
N GLY A 223 -57.76 -16.54 -31.24
CA GLY A 223 -57.86 -17.85 -31.90
C GLY A 223 -58.38 -18.99 -30.99
N LEU A 224 -59.09 -18.66 -29.91
CA LEU A 224 -59.69 -19.60 -28.96
C LEU A 224 -61.13 -19.98 -29.35
N SER A 225 -61.64 -21.09 -28.80
CA SER A 225 -63.00 -21.59 -29.10
C SER A 225 -64.08 -20.61 -28.64
N ILE A 226 -65.08 -20.37 -29.52
CA ILE A 226 -66.24 -19.50 -29.24
C ILE A 226 -67.52 -20.26 -28.86
N GLN A 227 -67.43 -21.58 -28.73
CA GLN A 227 -68.58 -22.45 -28.45
C GLN A 227 -68.78 -22.62 -26.95
N GLY A 228 -70.02 -22.47 -26.48
CA GLY A 228 -70.38 -22.66 -25.07
C GLY A 228 -71.34 -21.61 -24.53
N GLN A 229 -71.69 -21.76 -23.25
CA GLN A 229 -72.42 -20.78 -22.47
C GLN A 229 -71.49 -19.64 -22.03
N LYS A 230 -72.03 -18.53 -21.52
CA LYS A 230 -71.22 -17.37 -21.09
C LYS A 230 -70.10 -17.75 -20.11
N ASN A 231 -70.33 -18.71 -19.22
CA ASN A 231 -69.33 -19.15 -18.24
C ASN A 231 -68.16 -19.92 -18.88
N ASP A 232 -68.37 -20.53 -20.05
CA ASP A 232 -67.33 -21.24 -20.80
C ASP A 232 -66.45 -20.28 -21.62
N LEU A 233 -66.92 -19.03 -21.80
CA LEU A 233 -66.24 -17.97 -22.54
C LEU A 233 -65.45 -16.99 -21.64
N ILE A 234 -65.61 -17.09 -20.32
CA ILE A 234 -64.90 -16.30 -19.30
C ILE A 234 -63.62 -17.04 -18.92
#